data_AF-A0AAW5MX59-F1
#
_entry.id   AF-A0AAW5MX59-F1
#
_cell.length_a   1.000
_cell.length_b   1.000
_cell.length_c   1.000
_cell.angle_alpha   90.00
_cell.angle_beta   90.00
_cell.angle_gamma   90.00
#
_symmetry.space_group_name_H-M   'P 1'
#
loop_
_entity.id
_entity.type
_entity.pdbx_description
1 polymer ?
#
loop_
_entity_poly.entity_id
_entity_poly.type
_entity_poly.pdbx_seq_one_letter_code
_entity_poly.pdbx_strand_id
1 'polypeptide(L)'
;MIKRIYVVCFLLILCCCSLRAQMVKQITLSAEESYTEHIALSNDSKDLDVMVKFMFDEMNNRLSVTLLSYRSLFVFQDNVRYKHVVKWKKLRPDRLPYVVQEPVFKIKLPKAFRRQIPKRRKRFIFERWISYDGIQPIPQDYRLVNEYIEQQFDILPQRNELTVSLHHLFVIDNKVKRKKKRYFFTYFKDLNLEYHISLKRNPCLGTEVELEQATLALESVKQGYNAFQQNFTMKQVSSEEKYQQFVEMKKMLTDQFLYRDMKSNCPDIQRAWNEYNMYVDSIQNVTCTLVRPEVVLPGVGADVLLKKARQMDNMVTNWLSSTDKIERRDLQMQCQNLIDEVHLLVDEYGIVSEEEHQAWKVFLQAEGYFQRTVNNLNRQQ
;
A
#
# COMPACT_ATOMS: atom_id res chain seq x y z
N MET A 1 63.14 -21.88 23.01
CA MET A 1 63.04 -20.75 22.04
C MET A 1 61.62 -20.51 21.53
N ILE A 2 60.86 -21.56 21.22
CA ILE A 2 59.49 -21.48 20.66
C ILE A 2 58.47 -20.78 21.60
N LYS A 3 58.59 -20.95 22.93
CA LYS A 3 57.70 -20.27 23.91
C LYS A 3 57.84 -18.72 23.96
N ARG A 4 58.98 -18.14 23.54
CA ARG A 4 59.15 -16.68 23.46
C ARG A 4 58.52 -16.07 22.21
N ILE A 5 58.33 -16.86 21.15
CA ILE A 5 57.71 -16.42 19.90
C ILE A 5 56.20 -16.26 20.09
N TYR A 6 55.55 -17.17 20.83
CA TYR A 6 54.12 -17.04 21.15
C TYR A 6 53.81 -15.82 22.02
N VAL A 7 54.68 -15.46 22.97
CA VAL A 7 54.46 -14.26 23.80
C VAL A 7 54.61 -12.98 22.98
N VAL A 8 55.50 -12.95 21.98
CA VAL A 8 55.64 -11.83 21.04
C VAL A 8 54.48 -11.77 20.04
N CYS A 9 53.99 -12.92 19.56
CA CYS A 9 52.78 -12.99 18.73
C CYS A 9 51.52 -12.61 19.51
N PHE A 10 51.40 -12.99 20.79
CA PHE A 10 50.28 -12.59 21.65
C PHE A 10 50.37 -11.09 21.99
N LEU A 11 51.57 -10.52 22.17
CA LEU A 11 51.79 -9.07 22.30
C LEU A 11 51.56 -8.30 20.98
N LEU A 12 51.75 -8.93 19.82
CA LEU A 12 51.41 -8.38 18.50
C LEU A 12 49.91 -8.46 18.20
N ILE A 13 49.18 -9.42 18.79
CA ILE A 13 47.72 -9.50 18.72
C ILE A 13 47.07 -8.58 19.78
N LEU A 14 47.75 -8.36 20.92
CA LEU A 14 47.50 -7.27 21.86
C LEU A 14 47.96 -5.90 21.35
N CYS A 15 48.46 -5.81 20.11
CA CYS A 15 48.35 -4.61 19.28
C CYS A 15 46.87 -4.40 18.88
N CYS A 16 46.01 -4.40 19.90
CA CYS A 16 44.67 -3.87 20.01
C CYS A 16 44.69 -2.35 19.79
N CYS A 17 45.26 -1.91 18.67
CA CYS A 17 45.07 -0.58 18.12
C CYS A 17 44.22 -0.70 16.86
N SER A 18 43.12 -1.47 16.90
CA SER A 18 41.90 -0.89 16.37
C SER A 18 41.63 0.32 17.25
N LEU A 19 42.04 1.51 16.78
CA LEU A 19 41.47 2.77 17.21
C LEU A 19 39.96 2.61 17.03
N ARG A 20 39.29 2.10 18.08
CA ARG A 20 37.83 2.09 18.12
C ARG A 20 37.44 3.55 18.13
N ALA A 21 36.49 3.93 17.27
CA ALA A 21 35.82 5.20 17.38
C ALA A 21 35.40 5.40 18.83
N GLN A 22 35.70 6.57 19.39
CA GLN A 22 35.38 6.86 20.80
C GLN A 22 33.87 6.98 20.99
N MET A 23 33.13 7.24 19.90
CA MET A 23 31.69 7.28 19.87
C MET A 23 31.20 6.76 18.52
N VAL A 24 30.35 5.73 18.57
CA VAL A 24 29.66 5.16 17.41
C VAL A 24 28.20 5.59 17.48
N LYS A 25 27.65 6.08 16.37
CA LYS A 25 26.28 6.56 16.27
C LYS A 25 25.55 5.84 15.15
N GLN A 26 24.27 5.55 15.39
CA GLN A 26 23.37 5.02 14.38
C GLN A 26 22.40 6.12 14.00
N ILE A 27 22.32 6.44 12.72
CA ILE A 27 21.39 7.45 12.20
C ILE A 27 20.62 6.87 11.01
N THR A 28 19.38 7.30 10.87
CA THR A 28 18.54 7.01 9.70
C THR A 28 18.39 8.29 8.90
N LEU A 29 18.62 8.23 7.58
CA LEU A 29 18.48 9.37 6.68
C LEU A 29 17.45 9.07 5.60
N SER A 30 16.56 10.03 5.36
CA SER A 30 15.65 10.06 4.20
C SER A 30 15.97 11.29 3.35
N ALA A 31 15.39 11.37 2.15
CA ALA A 31 15.54 12.55 1.29
C ALA A 31 14.95 13.83 1.90
N GLU A 32 13.91 13.69 2.72
CA GLU A 32 13.15 14.81 3.30
C GLU A 32 13.79 15.36 4.58
N GLU A 33 14.57 14.54 5.31
CA GLU A 33 15.11 14.89 6.61
C GLU A 33 16.64 14.80 6.62
N SER A 34 17.30 15.95 6.80
CA SER A 34 18.74 15.99 7.06
C SER A 34 19.04 15.70 8.52
N TYR A 35 20.06 14.90 8.80
CA TYR A 35 20.59 14.74 10.16
C TYR A 35 21.58 15.87 10.47
N THR A 36 21.42 16.52 11.62
CA THR A 36 22.33 17.57 12.07
C THR A 36 22.71 17.35 13.52
N GLU A 37 24.00 17.41 13.82
CA GLU A 37 24.52 17.25 15.16
C GLU A 37 25.52 18.36 15.49
N HIS A 38 25.46 18.84 16.72
CA HIS A 38 26.45 19.73 17.28
C HIS A 38 27.57 18.97 18.02
N ILE A 39 28.81 19.17 17.60
CA ILE A 39 30.02 18.54 18.13
C ILE A 39 30.85 19.59 18.87
N ALA A 40 30.94 19.42 20.19
CA ALA A 40 31.78 20.29 21.01
C ALA A 40 33.26 19.98 20.76
N LEU A 41 34.04 20.97 20.31
CA LEU A 41 35.48 20.78 20.13
C LEU A 41 36.22 20.91 21.46
N SER A 42 35.84 21.86 22.31
CA SER A 42 36.43 22.08 23.63
C SER A 42 35.35 22.03 24.71
N ASN A 43 35.68 21.50 25.90
CA ASN A 43 34.76 21.56 27.04
C ASN A 43 34.62 23.00 27.59
N ASP A 44 35.61 23.85 27.32
CA ASP A 44 35.75 25.16 27.96
C ASP A 44 35.20 26.32 27.11
N SER A 45 34.86 26.09 25.83
CA SER A 45 34.38 27.16 24.95
C SER A 45 33.51 26.65 23.82
N LYS A 46 32.33 27.27 23.66
CA LYS A 46 31.37 26.98 22.59
C LYS A 46 31.69 27.66 21.25
N ASP A 47 32.62 28.62 21.24
CA ASP A 47 32.99 29.37 20.03
C ASP A 47 33.82 28.54 19.02
N LEU A 48 34.26 27.36 19.43
CA LEU A 48 34.98 26.38 18.60
C LEU A 48 34.08 25.24 18.13
N ASP A 49 32.80 25.23 18.50
CA ASP A 49 31.94 24.11 18.21
C ASP A 49 31.65 24.00 16.71
N VAL A 50 31.50 22.75 16.27
CA VAL A 50 31.27 22.41 14.86
C VAL A 50 29.95 21.68 14.78
N MET A 51 29.16 21.98 13.77
CA MET A 51 27.94 21.25 13.46
C MET A 51 28.20 20.35 12.26
N VAL A 52 27.96 19.05 12.39
CA VAL A 52 27.95 18.13 11.25
C VAL A 52 26.53 18.02 10.71
N LYS A 53 26.40 18.07 9.40
CA LYS A 53 25.14 17.84 8.68
C LYS A 53 25.34 16.72 7.67
N PHE A 54 24.42 15.76 7.66
CA PHE A 54 24.31 14.73 6.65
C PHE A 54 23.03 14.97 5.84
N MET A 55 23.15 14.92 4.52
CA MET A 55 22.02 15.04 3.61
C MET A 55 22.06 13.91 2.60
N PHE A 56 20.93 13.24 2.40
CA PHE A 56 20.76 12.21 1.38
C PHE A 56 19.95 12.79 0.22
N ASP A 57 20.57 12.89 -0.94
CA ASP A 57 19.90 13.22 -2.20
C ASP A 57 19.57 11.90 -2.89
N GLU A 58 18.32 11.46 -2.73
CA GLU A 58 17.87 10.18 -3.25
C GLU A 58 17.80 10.17 -4.79
N MET A 59 17.42 11.30 -5.41
CA MET A 59 17.32 11.45 -6.86
C MET A 59 18.66 11.22 -7.56
N ASN A 60 19.72 11.78 -6.99
CA ASN A 60 21.08 11.59 -7.51
C ASN A 60 21.82 10.41 -6.85
N ASN A 61 21.19 9.72 -5.90
CA ASN A 61 21.78 8.67 -5.07
C ASN A 61 23.12 9.11 -4.42
N ARG A 62 23.09 10.30 -3.78
CA ARG A 62 24.26 10.96 -3.20
C ARG A 62 24.12 11.25 -1.72
N LEU A 63 25.24 11.19 -1.00
CA LEU A 63 25.35 11.64 0.38
C LEU A 63 26.25 12.87 0.45
N SER A 64 25.77 13.94 1.07
CA SER A 64 26.60 15.10 1.42
C SER A 64 26.90 15.09 2.91
N VAL A 65 28.17 15.28 3.26
CA VAL A 65 28.64 15.46 4.63
C VAL A 65 29.25 16.84 4.76
N THR A 66 28.64 17.68 5.59
CA THR A 66 29.05 19.08 5.78
C THR A 66 29.45 19.32 7.23
N LEU A 67 30.57 19.98 7.44
CA LEU A 67 30.99 20.54 8.72
C LEU A 67 30.82 22.06 8.67
N LEU A 68 30.00 22.59 9.56
CA LEU A 68 29.67 24.01 9.71
C LEU A 68 30.31 24.53 11.00
N SER A 69 30.93 25.71 10.96
CA SER A 69 31.65 26.28 12.09
C SER A 69 31.65 27.80 12.03
N TYR A 70 31.58 28.45 13.19
CA TYR A 70 31.75 29.91 13.29
C TYR A 70 33.20 30.37 13.02
N ARG A 71 34.15 29.43 13.02
CA ARG A 71 35.57 29.67 12.75
C ARG A 71 36.00 29.00 11.45
N SER A 72 37.04 29.53 10.80
CA SER A 72 37.61 28.90 9.60
C SER A 72 38.20 27.53 9.96
N LEU A 73 37.71 26.48 9.29
CA LEU A 73 38.19 25.12 9.44
C LEU A 73 39.26 24.79 8.40
N PHE A 74 40.09 23.81 8.73
CA PHE A 74 41.08 23.23 7.82
C PHE A 74 41.15 21.74 8.05
N VAL A 75 41.24 20.99 6.96
CA VAL A 75 41.22 19.52 6.94
C VAL A 75 42.24 18.98 5.97
N PHE A 76 42.61 17.70 6.14
CA PHE A 76 43.37 16.96 5.15
C PHE A 76 42.45 15.99 4.41
N GLN A 77 42.60 15.88 3.09
CA GLN A 77 41.90 14.86 2.28
C GLN A 77 42.51 13.47 2.47
N ASP A 78 43.83 13.43 2.66
CA ASP A 78 44.61 12.20 2.82
C ASP A 78 45.43 12.20 4.09
N ASN A 79 45.76 10.99 4.54
CA ASN A 79 46.66 10.79 5.66
C ASN A 79 48.06 11.32 5.31
N VAL A 80 48.54 12.34 6.03
CA VAL A 80 49.85 12.96 5.78
C VAL A 80 50.73 12.98 7.01
N ARG A 81 52.02 12.70 6.82
CA ARG A 81 52.99 12.77 7.92
C ARG A 81 53.27 14.22 8.29
N TYR A 82 53.25 14.54 9.58
CA TYR A 82 53.56 15.88 10.10
C TYR A 82 54.85 16.47 9.52
N LYS A 83 55.93 15.67 9.46
CA LYS A 83 57.23 16.10 8.91
C LYS A 83 57.20 16.42 7.42
N HIS A 84 56.22 15.89 6.68
CA HIS A 84 56.05 16.12 5.25
C HIS A 84 55.40 17.48 5.01
N VAL A 85 54.42 17.86 5.82
CA VAL A 85 53.69 19.12 5.63
C VAL A 85 54.20 20.27 6.52
N VAL A 86 55.01 20.01 7.55
CA VAL A 86 55.54 21.04 8.47
C VAL A 86 57.07 21.12 8.46
N LYS A 87 57.63 22.33 8.30
CA LYS A 87 59.07 22.64 8.46
C LYS A 87 59.26 23.88 9.34
N TRP A 88 60.21 23.86 10.29
CA TRP A 88 60.54 25.00 11.17
C TRP A 88 59.32 25.71 11.81
N LYS A 89 58.29 24.94 12.22
CA LYS A 89 57.02 25.43 12.81
C LYS A 89 56.08 26.15 11.82
N LYS A 90 56.20 25.88 10.52
CA LYS A 90 55.31 26.41 9.48
C LYS A 90 54.81 25.29 8.60
N LEU A 91 53.56 25.41 8.14
CA LEU A 91 53.02 24.52 7.11
C LEU A 91 53.68 24.85 5.77
N ARG A 92 53.84 23.84 4.92
CA ARG A 92 54.38 23.92 3.56
C ARG A 92 53.23 23.76 2.57
N PRO A 93 52.69 24.87 2.02
CA PRO A 93 51.55 24.80 1.10
C PRO A 93 51.82 23.92 -0.12
N ASP A 94 53.06 23.93 -0.62
CA ASP A 94 53.57 23.13 -1.75
C ASP A 94 53.53 21.61 -1.54
N ARG A 95 53.24 21.15 -0.32
CA ARG A 95 53.25 19.72 0.05
C ARG A 95 51.94 19.26 0.65
N LEU A 96 50.92 20.09 0.62
CA LEU A 96 49.59 19.71 1.07
C LEU A 96 48.96 18.80 0.02
N PRO A 97 48.14 17.82 0.42
CA PRO A 97 47.44 16.93 -0.50
C PRO A 97 46.32 17.65 -1.29
N TYR A 98 46.27 18.98 -1.28
CA TYR A 98 45.34 19.79 -2.08
C TYR A 98 45.97 21.15 -2.44
N VAL A 99 45.53 21.73 -3.56
CA VAL A 99 46.00 23.03 -4.07
C VAL A 99 45.14 24.13 -3.45
N VAL A 100 45.67 24.85 -2.46
CA VAL A 100 45.04 26.11 -2.04
C VAL A 100 45.25 27.13 -3.16
N GLN A 101 44.19 27.52 -3.87
CA GLN A 101 44.27 28.40 -5.04
C GLN A 101 44.83 29.80 -4.75
N GLU A 102 45.00 30.25 -3.49
CA GLU A 102 45.75 31.49 -3.23
C GLU A 102 47.26 31.23 -2.97
N PRO A 103 48.17 31.89 -3.70
CA PRO A 103 49.56 31.48 -3.80
C PRO A 103 50.47 31.82 -2.60
N VAL A 104 50.02 32.51 -1.54
CA VAL A 104 50.95 32.94 -0.47
C VAL A 104 50.34 32.98 0.94
N PHE A 105 50.02 31.81 1.50
CA PHE A 105 49.70 31.70 2.93
C PHE A 105 50.90 31.21 3.73
N LYS A 106 51.50 32.10 4.53
CA LYS A 106 52.44 31.66 5.58
C LYS A 106 51.65 31.21 6.81
N ILE A 107 51.27 29.93 6.85
CA ILE A 107 50.59 29.35 8.02
C ILE A 107 51.63 29.00 9.09
N LYS A 108 51.57 29.70 10.23
CA LYS A 108 52.44 29.42 11.38
C LYS A 108 51.75 28.46 12.34
N LEU A 109 52.53 27.60 12.98
CA LEU A 109 52.09 26.72 14.06
C LEU A 109 52.58 27.30 15.42
N PRO A 110 51.74 28.04 16.16
CA PRO A 110 52.10 28.61 17.45
C PRO A 110 52.60 27.56 18.46
N LYS A 111 53.31 28.01 19.50
CA LYS A 111 53.77 27.11 20.57
C LYS A 111 52.59 26.44 21.29
N ALA A 112 51.49 27.15 21.50
CA ALA A 112 50.27 26.63 22.13
C ALA A 112 49.69 25.46 21.33
N PHE A 113 49.40 25.67 20.04
CA PHE A 113 48.95 24.62 19.12
C PHE A 113 49.90 23.40 19.08
N ARG A 114 51.21 23.63 18.95
CA ARG A 114 52.20 22.51 18.91
C ARG A 114 52.28 21.70 20.20
N ARG A 115 51.74 22.18 21.33
CA ARG A 115 51.63 21.40 22.57
C ARG A 115 50.43 20.46 22.56
N GLN A 116 49.39 20.76 21.79
CA GLN A 116 48.22 19.90 21.60
C GLN A 116 48.56 18.68 20.72
N ILE A 117 49.55 18.81 19.83
CA ILE A 117 50.03 17.70 18.99
C ILE A 117 50.92 16.74 19.79
N PRO A 118 50.66 15.41 19.75
CA PRO A 118 51.51 14.39 20.35
C PRO A 118 52.99 14.50 19.97
N LYS A 119 53.89 14.34 20.96
CA LYS A 119 55.32 14.74 20.88
C LYS A 119 56.20 13.99 19.84
N ARG A 120 55.72 12.93 19.19
CA ARG A 120 56.54 12.05 18.32
C ARG A 120 56.74 12.63 16.90
N ARG A 121 57.79 13.43 16.72
CA ARG A 121 58.05 14.28 15.52
C ARG A 121 58.24 13.59 14.16
N LYS A 122 58.31 12.25 14.07
CA LYS A 122 58.31 11.52 12.78
C LYS A 122 57.17 10.50 12.64
N ARG A 123 56.42 10.20 13.71
CA ARG A 123 55.32 9.22 13.69
C ARG A 123 53.94 9.86 13.60
N PHE A 124 53.81 11.16 13.88
CA PHE A 124 52.50 11.80 13.84
C PHE A 124 51.98 11.90 12.40
N ILE A 125 50.83 11.26 12.18
CA ILE A 125 50.04 11.33 10.95
C ILE A 125 48.90 12.28 11.24
N PHE A 126 48.72 13.29 10.40
CA PHE A 126 47.45 13.97 10.31
C PHE A 126 46.56 13.11 9.43
N GLU A 127 45.56 12.47 10.05
CA GLU A 127 44.59 11.68 9.32
C GLU A 127 43.71 12.56 8.45
N ARG A 128 43.19 11.97 7.38
CA ARG A 128 42.14 12.58 6.58
C ARG A 128 40.96 12.90 7.48
N TRP A 129 40.22 13.97 7.18
CA TRP A 129 39.13 14.39 8.06
C TRP A 129 37.93 13.46 8.00
N ILE A 130 37.76 12.74 6.90
CA ILE A 130 36.62 11.84 6.66
C ILE A 130 37.11 10.51 6.09
N SER A 131 36.74 9.41 6.74
CA SER A 131 36.79 8.06 6.18
C SER A 131 35.38 7.56 5.93
N TYR A 132 35.25 6.62 5.02
CA TYR A 132 33.95 6.17 4.56
C TYR A 132 33.99 4.73 4.08
N ASP A 133 32.85 4.05 4.18
CA ASP A 133 32.59 2.73 3.60
C ASP A 133 31.20 2.71 2.93
N GLY A 134 31.08 1.96 1.84
CA GLY A 134 29.84 1.87 1.05
C GLY A 134 29.56 3.04 0.10
N ILE A 135 30.43 4.05 0.04
CA ILE A 135 30.30 5.25 -0.80
C ILE A 135 31.61 5.63 -1.50
N GLN A 136 31.54 6.44 -2.56
CA GLN A 136 32.70 6.93 -3.30
C GLN A 136 32.73 8.47 -3.29
N PRO A 137 33.86 9.11 -2.97
CA PRO A 137 33.93 10.56 -2.91
C PRO A 137 33.88 11.16 -4.31
N ILE A 138 33.07 12.19 -4.48
CA ILE A 138 33.10 13.03 -5.67
C ILE A 138 34.30 13.98 -5.53
N PRO A 139 35.22 14.03 -6.50
CA PRO A 139 36.33 14.97 -6.46
C PRO A 139 35.82 16.41 -6.32
N GLN A 140 36.30 17.12 -5.31
CA GLN A 140 35.93 18.51 -5.06
C GLN A 140 37.19 19.35 -4.81
N ASP A 141 37.23 20.52 -5.42
CA ASP A 141 38.27 21.52 -5.18
C ASP A 141 38.01 22.21 -3.84
N TYR A 142 38.77 21.82 -2.81
CA TYR A 142 38.69 22.50 -1.52
C TYR A 142 39.44 23.83 -1.56
N ARG A 143 38.69 24.91 -1.44
CA ARG A 143 39.24 26.22 -1.08
C ARG A 143 39.36 26.32 0.43
N LEU A 144 40.22 27.20 0.93
CA LEU A 144 40.17 27.59 2.33
C LEU A 144 38.94 28.49 2.50
N VAL A 145 37.78 27.86 2.63
CA VAL A 145 36.49 28.54 2.76
C VAL A 145 36.35 28.96 4.22
N ASN A 146 35.84 30.17 4.45
CA ASN A 146 35.43 30.56 5.78
C ASN A 146 34.10 29.83 6.06
N GLU A 147 33.98 29.24 7.25
CA GLU A 147 32.70 28.77 7.84
C GLU A 147 32.26 27.33 7.54
N TYR A 148 32.61 26.70 6.42
CA TYR A 148 32.22 25.28 6.21
C TYR A 148 33.13 24.45 5.31
N ILE A 149 33.02 23.14 5.44
CA ILE A 149 33.68 22.10 4.63
C ILE A 149 32.61 21.10 4.22
N GLU A 150 32.56 20.74 2.94
CA GLU A 150 31.63 19.73 2.42
C GLU A 150 32.40 18.66 1.64
N GLN A 151 31.98 17.41 1.77
CA GLN A 151 32.34 16.33 0.86
C GLN A 151 31.06 15.65 0.39
N GLN A 152 30.93 15.51 -0.93
CA GLN A 152 29.86 14.76 -1.55
C GLN A 152 30.33 13.36 -1.93
N PHE A 153 29.42 12.41 -1.88
CA PHE A 153 29.69 11.02 -2.19
C PHE A 153 28.60 10.44 -3.08
N ASP A 154 29.00 9.69 -4.10
CA ASP A 154 28.09 8.80 -4.80
C ASP A 154 27.93 7.52 -3.96
N ILE A 155 26.67 7.11 -3.75
CA ILE A 155 26.37 5.89 -2.99
C ILE A 155 26.47 4.70 -3.93
N LEU A 156 27.15 3.63 -3.50
CA LEU A 156 27.27 2.43 -4.33
C LEU A 156 25.89 1.80 -4.59
N PRO A 157 25.66 1.18 -5.77
CA PRO A 157 24.38 0.58 -6.10
C PRO A 157 23.91 -0.41 -5.03
N GLN A 158 22.62 -0.40 -4.72
CA GLN A 158 21.97 -1.32 -3.77
C GLN A 158 22.47 -1.24 -2.32
N ARG A 159 23.30 -0.25 -1.96
CA ARG A 159 23.69 0.01 -0.57
C ARG A 159 22.68 0.92 0.11
N ASN A 160 22.20 0.46 1.26
CA ASN A 160 21.38 1.23 2.20
C ASN A 160 22.08 1.46 3.54
N GLU A 161 23.14 0.72 3.82
CA GLU A 161 23.95 0.89 5.02
C GLU A 161 25.31 1.44 4.63
N LEU A 162 25.64 2.60 5.19
CA LEU A 162 26.86 3.34 4.93
C LEU A 162 27.57 3.62 6.25
N THR A 163 28.88 3.84 6.18
CA THR A 163 29.63 4.32 7.35
C THR A 163 30.44 5.55 6.97
N VAL A 164 30.37 6.57 7.83
CA VAL A 164 31.20 7.77 7.74
C VAL A 164 31.87 8.00 9.08
N SER A 165 33.19 8.13 9.10
CA SER A 165 33.94 8.48 10.31
C SER A 165 34.63 9.82 10.13
N LEU A 166 34.53 10.66 11.17
CA LEU A 166 35.16 11.97 11.23
C LEU A 166 36.39 11.92 12.14
N HIS A 167 37.48 12.52 11.69
CA HIS A 167 38.78 12.47 12.37
C HIS A 167 39.33 13.87 12.63
N HIS A 168 40.57 14.13 12.20
CA HIS A 168 41.33 15.31 12.54
C HIS A 168 40.75 16.60 11.95
N LEU A 169 40.39 17.52 12.84
CA LEU A 169 39.97 18.88 12.52
C LEU A 169 40.95 19.92 13.07
N PHE A 170 41.12 21.00 12.29
CA PHE A 170 41.97 22.11 12.65
C PHE A 170 41.21 23.43 12.55
N VAL A 171 41.34 24.27 13.56
CA VAL A 171 40.78 25.62 13.55
C VAL A 171 41.88 26.61 13.19
N ILE A 172 41.56 27.49 12.25
CA ILE A 172 42.46 28.54 11.76
C ILE A 172 41.86 29.90 12.08
N ASP A 173 42.65 30.75 12.73
CA ASP A 173 42.38 32.18 12.78
C ASP A 173 43.21 32.91 11.74
N ASN A 174 42.60 33.93 11.12
CA ASN A 174 43.32 34.90 10.32
C ASN A 174 43.66 36.14 11.16
N LYS A 175 44.82 36.74 10.90
CA LYS A 175 45.15 38.09 11.37
C LYS A 175 45.64 38.88 10.18
N VAL A 176 44.96 39.98 9.89
CA VAL A 176 45.44 40.96 8.92
C VAL A 176 46.50 41.81 9.62
N LYS A 177 47.76 41.66 9.23
CA LYS A 177 48.85 42.54 9.67
C LYS A 177 49.53 43.13 8.44
N ARG A 178 49.57 44.47 8.36
CA ARG A 178 50.28 45.23 7.31
C ARG A 178 49.93 44.74 5.88
N LYS A 179 48.65 44.72 5.53
CA LYS A 179 48.10 44.30 4.21
C LYS A 179 48.40 42.85 3.77
N LYS A 180 48.95 41.99 4.65
CA LYS A 180 49.17 40.56 4.36
C LYS A 180 48.33 39.71 5.30
N LYS A 181 47.46 38.85 4.75
CA LYS A 181 46.74 37.83 5.52
C LYS A 181 47.74 36.84 6.09
N ARG A 182 47.68 36.60 7.40
CA ARG A 182 48.46 35.56 8.07
C ARG A 182 47.51 34.63 8.81
N TYR A 183 47.69 33.34 8.59
CA TYR A 183 46.87 32.29 9.16
C TYR A 183 47.64 31.57 10.25
N PHE A 184 46.95 31.24 11.33
CA PHE A 184 47.52 30.56 12.49
C PHE A 184 46.58 29.45 12.92
N PHE A 185 47.10 28.23 13.05
CA PHE A 185 46.36 27.18 13.73
C PHE A 185 46.23 27.52 15.21
N THR A 186 45.00 27.51 15.70
CA THR A 186 44.66 27.80 17.10
C THR A 186 44.28 26.55 17.86
N TYR A 187 43.63 25.60 17.21
CA TYR A 187 43.11 24.38 17.82
C TYR A 187 43.28 23.15 16.92
N PHE A 188 43.47 21.99 17.54
CA PHE A 188 43.51 20.67 16.91
C PHE A 188 42.74 19.67 17.77
N LYS A 189 41.87 18.88 17.13
CA LYS A 189 41.19 17.75 17.77
C LYS A 189 41.03 16.61 16.78
N ASP A 190 41.26 15.40 17.28
CA ASP A 190 40.75 14.20 16.65
C ASP A 190 39.31 13.98 17.14
N LEU A 191 38.35 13.99 16.22
CA LEU A 191 36.96 13.72 16.57
C LEU A 191 36.76 12.26 16.94
N ASN A 192 37.39 11.33 16.21
CA ASN A 192 37.23 9.89 16.35
C ASN A 192 35.75 9.47 16.51
N LEU A 193 34.88 10.03 15.66
CA LEU A 193 33.42 9.82 15.64
C LEU A 193 33.05 8.95 14.43
N GLU A 194 32.17 7.98 14.61
CA GLU A 194 31.70 7.10 13.55
C GLU A 194 30.18 7.10 13.47
N TYR A 195 29.65 7.29 12.26
CA TYR A 195 28.23 7.29 11.94
C TYR A 195 27.94 6.09 11.05
N HIS A 196 27.15 5.15 11.55
CA HIS A 196 26.47 4.14 10.75
C HIS A 196 25.14 4.71 10.28
N ILE A 197 24.99 4.82 8.98
CA ILE A 197 23.90 5.51 8.32
C ILE A 197 23.03 4.48 7.62
N SER A 198 21.77 4.39 8.01
CA SER A 198 20.75 3.62 7.31
C SER A 198 19.92 4.55 6.41
N LEU A 199 19.90 4.30 5.11
CA LEU A 199 19.13 5.06 4.13
C LEU A 199 17.71 4.53 4.05
N LYS A 200 16.74 5.41 4.29
CA LYS A 200 15.32 5.17 4.04
C LYS A 200 14.99 5.74 2.66
N ARG A 201 14.81 4.82 1.70
CA ARG A 201 14.46 5.15 0.31
C ARG A 201 12.95 5.18 0.11
N ASN A 202 12.48 6.08 -0.73
CA ASN A 202 11.11 6.10 -1.19
C ASN A 202 10.89 5.04 -2.28
N PRO A 203 10.07 4.01 -2.04
CA PRO A 203 9.83 2.95 -3.02
C PRO A 203 9.03 3.41 -4.25
N CYS A 204 8.47 4.62 -4.22
CA CYS A 204 7.74 5.25 -5.32
C CYS A 204 8.57 6.26 -6.12
N LEU A 205 9.86 6.42 -5.81
CA LEU A 205 10.69 7.38 -6.52
C LEU A 205 10.89 6.95 -7.98
N GLY A 206 10.64 7.84 -8.93
CA GLY A 206 10.81 7.55 -10.36
C GLY A 206 9.68 6.70 -10.97
N THR A 207 8.61 6.42 -10.20
CA THR A 207 7.45 5.64 -10.67
C THR A 207 6.26 6.54 -11.01
N GLU A 208 6.48 7.83 -11.30
CA GLU A 208 5.42 8.80 -11.51
C GLU A 208 4.55 8.43 -12.72
N VAL A 209 5.17 7.97 -13.80
CA VAL A 209 4.46 7.54 -15.03
C VAL A 209 3.62 6.29 -14.79
N GLU A 210 4.15 5.31 -14.04
CA GLU A 210 3.41 4.09 -13.71
C GLU A 210 2.22 4.38 -12.78
N LEU A 211 2.39 5.30 -11.84
CA LEU A 211 1.32 5.76 -10.96
C LEU A 211 0.22 6.48 -11.74
N GLU A 212 0.58 7.35 -12.68
CA GLU A 212 -0.38 8.02 -13.55
C GLU A 212 -1.18 7.00 -14.38
N GLN A 213 -0.50 6.01 -14.99
CA GLN A 213 -1.17 4.95 -15.75
C GLN A 213 -2.12 4.11 -14.88
N ALA A 214 -1.71 3.74 -13.67
CA ALA A 214 -2.55 2.98 -12.75
C ALA A 214 -3.77 3.79 -12.31
N THR A 215 -3.60 5.08 -12.06
CA THR A 215 -4.68 5.99 -11.66
C THR A 215 -5.68 6.21 -12.80
N LEU A 216 -5.21 6.42 -14.03
CA LEU A 216 -6.09 6.54 -15.20
C LEU A 216 -6.89 5.26 -15.47
N ALA A 217 -6.26 4.09 -15.31
CA ALA A 217 -6.94 2.81 -15.44
C ALA A 217 -8.03 2.63 -14.37
N LEU A 218 -7.73 2.98 -13.12
CA LEU A 218 -8.68 2.98 -12.00
C LEU A 218 -9.88 3.91 -12.27
N GLU A 219 -9.63 5.13 -12.72
CA GLU A 219 -10.69 6.08 -13.07
C GLU A 219 -11.58 5.55 -14.20
N SER A 220 -10.98 4.94 -15.23
CA SER A 220 -11.70 4.37 -16.36
C SER A 220 -12.62 3.21 -15.94
N VAL A 221 -12.13 2.25 -15.16
CA VAL A 221 -12.98 1.12 -14.69
C VAL A 221 -14.07 1.61 -13.74
N LYS A 222 -13.77 2.59 -12.89
CA LYS A 222 -14.75 3.19 -11.98
C LYS A 222 -15.87 3.90 -12.73
N GLN A 223 -15.54 4.64 -13.79
CA GLN A 223 -16.55 5.25 -14.67
C GLN A 223 -17.41 4.19 -15.37
N GLY A 224 -16.80 3.16 -15.95
CA GLY A 224 -17.51 2.05 -16.58
C GLY A 224 -18.45 1.33 -15.61
N TYR A 225 -17.96 1.01 -14.41
CA TYR A 225 -18.76 0.39 -13.35
C TYR A 225 -19.93 1.26 -12.91
N ASN A 226 -19.71 2.55 -12.66
CA ASN A 226 -20.76 3.45 -12.22
C ASN A 226 -21.85 3.63 -13.29
N ALA A 227 -21.46 3.77 -14.56
CA ALA A 227 -22.42 3.85 -15.68
C ALA A 227 -23.24 2.56 -15.81
N PHE A 228 -22.60 1.40 -15.64
CA PHE A 228 -23.28 0.11 -15.61
C PHE A 228 -24.29 0.01 -14.46
N GLN A 229 -23.87 0.40 -13.25
CA GLN A 229 -24.71 0.31 -12.06
C GLN A 229 -25.92 1.26 -12.12
N GLN A 230 -25.77 2.45 -12.72
CA GLN A 230 -26.88 3.38 -12.94
C GLN A 230 -27.98 2.77 -13.82
N ASN A 231 -27.61 2.01 -14.84
CA ASN A 231 -28.56 1.38 -15.77
C ASN A 231 -29.16 0.08 -15.23
N PHE A 232 -28.46 -0.64 -14.35
CA PHE A 232 -28.86 -1.95 -13.84
C PHE A 232 -28.79 -2.08 -12.31
N THR A 233 -29.55 -1.23 -11.61
CA THR A 233 -29.66 -1.27 -10.14
C THR A 233 -30.44 -2.49 -9.63
N MET A 234 -31.31 -3.08 -10.45
CA MET A 234 -32.18 -4.19 -10.05
C MET A 234 -31.50 -5.54 -10.29
N LYS A 235 -31.47 -6.39 -9.25
CA LYS A 235 -31.01 -7.78 -9.35
C LYS A 235 -31.91 -8.65 -10.25
N GLN A 236 -33.11 -8.17 -10.57
CA GLN A 236 -34.10 -8.89 -11.35
C GLN A 236 -34.74 -7.96 -12.37
N VAL A 237 -35.01 -8.49 -13.56
CA VAL A 237 -35.74 -7.78 -14.63
C VAL A 237 -36.86 -8.67 -15.16
N SER A 238 -37.97 -8.07 -15.59
CA SER A 238 -39.12 -8.78 -16.16
C SER A 238 -39.16 -8.73 -17.70
N SER A 239 -38.33 -7.88 -18.31
CA SER A 239 -38.20 -7.75 -19.76
C SER A 239 -36.98 -8.51 -20.27
N GLU A 240 -37.19 -9.39 -21.25
CA GLU A 240 -36.13 -10.10 -21.96
C GLU A 240 -35.15 -9.11 -22.63
N GLU A 241 -35.65 -8.01 -23.19
CA GLU A 241 -34.82 -6.99 -23.83
C GLU A 241 -33.84 -6.34 -22.84
N LYS A 242 -34.32 -5.99 -21.63
CA LYS A 242 -33.46 -5.44 -20.57
C LYS A 242 -32.45 -6.46 -20.05
N TYR A 243 -32.82 -7.74 -20.02
CA TYR A 243 -31.90 -8.81 -19.63
C TYR A 243 -30.77 -8.98 -20.66
N GLN A 244 -31.10 -8.96 -21.96
CA GLN A 244 -30.09 -9.03 -23.02
C GLN A 244 -29.14 -7.82 -22.99
N GLN A 245 -29.68 -6.60 -22.79
CA GLN A 245 -28.86 -5.39 -22.62
C GLN A 245 -27.88 -5.50 -21.43
N PHE A 246 -28.33 -6.08 -20.30
CA PHE A 246 -27.46 -6.35 -19.16
C PHE A 246 -26.32 -7.30 -19.53
N VAL A 247 -26.64 -8.42 -20.20
CA VAL A 247 -25.64 -9.44 -20.59
C VAL A 247 -24.61 -8.86 -21.55
N GLU A 248 -25.03 -8.09 -22.55
CA GLU A 248 -24.14 -7.44 -23.52
C GLU A 248 -23.23 -6.41 -22.86
N MET A 249 -23.79 -5.51 -22.04
CA MET A 249 -22.99 -4.49 -21.35
C MET A 249 -22.03 -5.10 -20.34
N LYS A 250 -22.45 -6.13 -19.58
CA LYS A 250 -21.57 -6.86 -18.67
C LYS A 250 -20.41 -7.49 -19.44
N LYS A 251 -20.69 -8.14 -20.57
CA LYS A 251 -19.66 -8.76 -21.42
C LYS A 251 -18.68 -7.72 -21.95
N MET A 252 -19.17 -6.60 -22.51
CA MET A 252 -18.33 -5.51 -23.01
C MET A 252 -17.36 -5.00 -21.94
N LEU A 253 -17.86 -4.75 -20.72
CA LEU A 253 -17.02 -4.26 -19.61
C LEU A 253 -16.03 -5.32 -19.14
N THR A 254 -16.41 -6.59 -19.13
CA THR A 254 -15.52 -7.70 -18.76
C THR A 254 -14.40 -7.90 -19.78
N ASP A 255 -14.70 -7.72 -21.08
CA ASP A 255 -13.72 -7.81 -22.16
C ASP A 255 -12.76 -6.59 -22.17
N GLN A 256 -13.28 -5.40 -21.82
CA GLN A 256 -12.50 -4.16 -21.76
C GLN A 256 -11.60 -4.08 -20.52
N PHE A 257 -12.10 -4.50 -19.35
CA PHE A 257 -11.39 -4.37 -18.08
C PHE A 257 -10.95 -5.74 -17.56
N LEU A 258 -9.70 -6.09 -17.89
CA LEU A 258 -9.09 -7.35 -17.49
C LEU A 258 -8.38 -7.21 -16.14
N TYR A 259 -8.48 -8.24 -15.31
CA TYR A 259 -7.76 -8.33 -14.04
C TYR A 259 -6.25 -8.22 -14.24
N ARG A 260 -5.56 -7.49 -13.37
CA ARG A 260 -4.11 -7.28 -13.44
C ARG A 260 -3.42 -7.73 -12.17
N ASP A 261 -2.70 -8.85 -12.21
CA ASP A 261 -1.84 -9.31 -11.12
C ASP A 261 -0.47 -8.59 -11.16
N MET A 262 -0.49 -7.29 -10.86
CA MET A 262 0.73 -6.49 -10.75
C MET A 262 1.18 -6.38 -9.30
N LYS A 263 2.47 -6.64 -9.08
CA LYS A 263 3.15 -6.40 -7.80
C LYS A 263 4.10 -5.22 -7.96
N SER A 264 3.78 -4.11 -7.31
CA SER A 264 4.63 -2.93 -7.24
C SER A 264 5.21 -2.77 -5.84
N ASN A 265 6.47 -2.37 -5.76
CA ASN A 265 7.09 -1.98 -4.49
C ASN A 265 6.55 -0.63 -4.00
N CYS A 266 6.00 0.20 -4.89
CA CYS A 266 5.34 1.45 -4.54
C CYS A 266 3.94 1.17 -3.98
N PRO A 267 3.65 1.53 -2.71
CA PRO A 267 2.35 1.25 -2.09
C PRO A 267 1.18 1.92 -2.79
N ASP A 268 1.37 3.10 -3.38
CA ASP A 268 0.31 3.85 -4.04
C ASP A 268 -0.09 3.24 -5.38
N ILE A 269 0.88 2.77 -6.16
CA ILE A 269 0.64 2.00 -7.39
C ILE A 269 -0.07 0.68 -7.04
N GLN A 270 0.42 -0.03 -6.02
CA GLN A 270 -0.21 -1.28 -5.59
C GLN A 270 -1.66 -1.04 -5.15
N ARG A 271 -1.94 0.05 -4.42
CA ARG A 271 -3.29 0.41 -4.00
C ARG A 271 -4.18 0.68 -5.22
N ALA A 272 -3.71 1.46 -6.19
CA ALA A 272 -4.47 1.78 -7.39
C ALA A 272 -4.86 0.51 -8.18
N TRP A 273 -3.92 -0.43 -8.38
CA TRP A 273 -4.21 -1.70 -9.04
C TRP A 273 -5.13 -2.62 -8.23
N ASN A 274 -4.99 -2.65 -6.91
CA ASN A 274 -5.89 -3.42 -6.05
C ASN A 274 -7.32 -2.89 -6.13
N GLU A 275 -7.52 -1.58 -6.06
CA GLU A 275 -8.85 -0.96 -6.21
C GLU A 275 -9.41 -1.18 -7.61
N TYR A 276 -8.58 -1.08 -8.65
CA TYR A 276 -8.98 -1.37 -10.02
C TYR A 276 -9.52 -2.81 -10.14
N ASN A 277 -8.78 -3.78 -9.61
CA ASN A 277 -9.18 -5.19 -9.63
C ASN A 277 -10.46 -5.45 -8.81
N MET A 278 -10.68 -4.74 -7.70
CA MET A 278 -11.94 -4.84 -6.95
C MET A 278 -13.15 -4.43 -7.81
N TYR A 279 -13.01 -3.41 -8.67
CA TYR A 279 -14.07 -3.02 -9.61
C TYR A 279 -14.26 -4.07 -10.71
N VAL A 280 -13.17 -4.62 -11.26
CA VAL A 280 -13.23 -5.74 -12.22
C VAL A 280 -13.99 -6.92 -11.63
N ASP A 281 -13.64 -7.34 -10.41
CA ASP A 281 -14.31 -8.43 -9.71
C ASP A 281 -15.80 -8.13 -9.48
N SER A 282 -16.13 -6.88 -9.15
CA SER A 282 -17.51 -6.43 -8.98
C SER A 282 -18.32 -6.51 -10.28
N ILE A 283 -17.71 -6.17 -11.42
CA ILE A 283 -18.33 -6.31 -12.76
C ILE A 283 -18.53 -7.79 -13.09
N GLN A 284 -17.53 -8.64 -12.85
CA GLN A 284 -17.59 -10.07 -13.17
C GLN A 284 -18.65 -10.80 -12.34
N ASN A 285 -18.77 -10.45 -11.06
CA ASN A 285 -19.66 -11.14 -10.12
C ASN A 285 -21.09 -10.59 -10.10
N VAL A 286 -21.39 -9.51 -10.82
CA VAL A 286 -22.76 -8.97 -10.86
C VAL A 286 -23.70 -9.94 -11.58
N THR A 287 -24.83 -10.26 -10.94
CA THR A 287 -25.85 -11.18 -11.49
C THR A 287 -27.18 -10.45 -11.63
N CYS A 288 -27.84 -10.65 -12.76
CA CYS A 288 -29.22 -10.27 -12.98
C CYS A 288 -30.00 -11.54 -13.33
N THR A 289 -31.25 -11.67 -12.87
CA THR A 289 -32.12 -12.80 -13.23
C THR A 289 -33.37 -12.31 -13.93
N LEU A 290 -33.75 -12.95 -15.04
CA LEU A 290 -35.03 -12.72 -15.69
C LEU A 290 -36.15 -13.43 -14.92
N VAL A 291 -37.12 -12.66 -14.42
CA VAL A 291 -38.32 -13.20 -13.77
C VAL A 291 -39.47 -13.14 -14.77
N ARG A 292 -39.89 -14.29 -15.27
CA ARG A 292 -41.09 -14.40 -16.12
C ARG A 292 -42.32 -14.50 -15.21
N PRO A 293 -43.39 -13.73 -15.46
CA PRO A 293 -44.64 -13.91 -14.72
C PRO A 293 -45.18 -15.32 -14.99
N GLU A 294 -45.41 -16.10 -13.93
CA GLU A 294 -46.17 -17.35 -14.02
C GLU A 294 -47.59 -17.01 -14.51
N VAL A 295 -47.98 -17.59 -15.65
CA VAL A 295 -49.35 -17.50 -16.14
C VAL A 295 -50.19 -18.48 -15.34
N VAL A 296 -50.82 -18.01 -14.27
CA VAL A 296 -51.86 -18.76 -13.55
C VAL A 296 -53.17 -18.57 -14.32
N LEU A 297 -53.62 -19.61 -15.03
CA LEU A 297 -54.97 -19.67 -15.57
C LEU A 297 -55.94 -19.95 -14.40
N PRO A 298 -57.05 -19.22 -14.24
CA PRO A 298 -58.00 -19.46 -13.16
C PRO A 298 -58.79 -20.75 -13.44
N GLY A 299 -58.48 -21.84 -12.73
CA GLY A 299 -59.33 -23.04 -12.67
C GLY A 299 -60.54 -22.86 -11.74
N VAL A 300 -61.46 -23.82 -11.75
CA VAL A 300 -62.69 -23.82 -10.91
C VAL A 300 -62.38 -23.91 -9.41
N GLY A 301 -61.23 -24.46 -9.03
CA GLY A 301 -60.81 -24.71 -7.66
C GLY A 301 -61.38 -26.03 -7.09
N ALA A 302 -60.48 -26.91 -6.62
CA ALA A 302 -60.85 -28.23 -6.10
C ALA A 302 -61.83 -28.16 -4.90
N ASP A 303 -61.65 -27.17 -4.01
CA ASP A 303 -62.52 -26.97 -2.85
C ASP A 303 -63.97 -26.62 -3.23
N VAL A 304 -64.16 -25.89 -4.33
CA VAL A 304 -65.48 -25.51 -4.82
C VAL A 304 -66.23 -26.77 -5.30
N LEU A 305 -65.58 -27.60 -6.10
CA LEU A 305 -66.13 -28.86 -6.60
C LEU A 305 -66.49 -29.83 -5.46
N LEU A 306 -65.58 -30.01 -4.49
CA LEU A 306 -65.84 -30.87 -3.32
C LEU A 306 -66.98 -30.35 -2.44
N LYS A 307 -67.09 -29.03 -2.26
CA LYS A 307 -68.18 -28.41 -1.49
C LYS A 307 -69.53 -28.66 -2.16
N LYS A 308 -69.61 -28.52 -3.49
CA LYS A 308 -70.83 -28.76 -4.27
C LYS A 308 -71.23 -30.24 -4.23
N ALA A 309 -70.27 -31.16 -4.31
CA ALA A 309 -70.52 -32.60 -4.15
C ALA A 309 -71.17 -32.92 -2.80
N ARG A 310 -70.62 -32.38 -1.70
CA ARG A 310 -71.20 -32.56 -0.35
C ARG A 310 -72.60 -31.96 -0.21
N GLN A 311 -72.86 -30.81 -0.83
CA GLN A 311 -74.19 -30.21 -0.83
C GLN A 311 -75.21 -31.12 -1.52
N MET A 312 -74.83 -31.72 -2.65
CA MET A 312 -75.66 -32.68 -3.36
C MET A 312 -75.92 -33.94 -2.53
N ASP A 313 -74.90 -34.54 -1.92
CA ASP A 313 -75.06 -35.72 -1.04
C ASP A 313 -76.01 -35.44 0.13
N ASN A 314 -75.91 -34.26 0.75
CA ASN A 314 -76.81 -33.84 1.83
C ASN A 314 -78.25 -33.69 1.33
N MET A 315 -78.45 -33.10 0.14
CA MET A 315 -79.79 -32.96 -0.45
C MET A 315 -80.40 -34.32 -0.80
N VAL A 316 -79.61 -35.26 -1.35
CA VAL A 316 -80.07 -36.63 -1.63
C VAL A 316 -80.45 -37.35 -0.34
N THR A 317 -79.64 -37.20 0.72
CA THR A 317 -79.91 -37.80 2.02
C THR A 317 -81.23 -37.27 2.61
N ASN A 318 -81.42 -35.94 2.58
CA ASN A 318 -82.66 -35.32 3.04
C ASN A 318 -83.87 -35.77 2.21
N TRP A 319 -83.69 -35.92 0.90
CA TRP A 319 -84.73 -36.42 0.00
C TRP A 319 -85.19 -37.84 0.36
N LEU A 320 -84.24 -38.73 0.67
CA LEU A 320 -84.53 -40.11 1.10
C LEU A 320 -85.29 -40.16 2.42
N SER A 321 -84.97 -39.26 3.36
CA SER A 321 -85.62 -39.21 4.68
C SER A 321 -86.95 -38.45 4.71
N SER A 322 -87.19 -37.55 3.76
CA SER A 322 -88.43 -36.76 3.72
C SER A 322 -89.62 -37.62 3.33
N THR A 323 -90.77 -37.43 3.96
CA THR A 323 -92.06 -38.03 3.56
C THR A 323 -92.97 -37.03 2.83
N ASP A 324 -92.58 -35.76 2.76
CA ASP A 324 -93.34 -34.70 2.07
C ASP A 324 -93.01 -34.69 0.58
N LYS A 325 -94.03 -34.80 -0.25
CA LYS A 325 -93.90 -34.79 -1.72
C LYS A 325 -93.42 -33.43 -2.25
N ILE A 326 -93.78 -32.33 -1.59
CA ILE A 326 -93.36 -30.99 -2.00
C ILE A 326 -91.87 -30.81 -1.71
N GLU A 327 -91.45 -31.10 -0.47
CA GLU A 327 -90.03 -31.04 -0.07
C GLU A 327 -89.15 -31.92 -0.95
N ARG A 328 -89.58 -33.15 -1.27
CA ARG A 328 -88.86 -34.03 -2.20
C ARG A 328 -88.71 -33.41 -3.60
N ARG A 329 -89.74 -32.73 -4.11
CA ARG A 329 -89.69 -32.08 -5.42
C ARG A 329 -88.75 -30.87 -5.41
N ASP A 330 -88.75 -30.09 -4.34
CA ASP A 330 -87.88 -28.94 -4.18
C ASP A 330 -86.41 -29.35 -4.06
N LEU A 331 -86.11 -30.39 -3.28
CA LEU A 331 -84.76 -30.95 -3.16
C LEU A 331 -84.25 -31.50 -4.50
N GLN A 332 -85.12 -32.17 -5.28
CA GLN A 332 -84.77 -32.62 -6.63
C GLN A 332 -84.40 -31.46 -7.55
N MET A 333 -85.18 -30.37 -7.53
CA MET A 333 -84.92 -29.17 -8.33
C MET A 333 -83.62 -28.49 -7.91
N GLN A 334 -83.35 -28.39 -6.61
CA GLN A 334 -82.11 -27.82 -6.08
C GLN A 334 -80.88 -28.64 -6.50
N CYS A 335 -80.95 -29.97 -6.47
CA CYS A 335 -79.88 -30.82 -6.98
C CYS A 335 -79.64 -30.59 -8.48
N GLN A 336 -80.70 -30.48 -9.28
CA GLN A 336 -80.56 -30.25 -10.72
C GLN A 336 -79.91 -28.90 -11.02
N ASN A 337 -80.35 -27.83 -10.35
CA ASN A 337 -79.76 -26.50 -10.51
C ASN A 337 -78.27 -26.48 -10.10
N LEU A 338 -77.92 -27.22 -9.04
CA LEU A 338 -76.54 -27.33 -8.57
C LEU A 338 -75.66 -28.10 -9.57
N ILE A 339 -76.20 -29.13 -10.24
CA ILE A 339 -75.51 -29.82 -11.33
C ILE A 339 -75.24 -28.86 -12.48
N ASP A 340 -76.27 -28.15 -12.95
CA ASP A 340 -76.15 -27.22 -14.07
C ASP A 340 -75.14 -26.09 -13.77
N GLU A 341 -75.17 -25.54 -12.55
CA GLU A 341 -74.21 -24.52 -12.10
C GLU A 341 -72.75 -25.01 -12.17
N VAL A 342 -72.49 -26.25 -11.74
CA VAL A 342 -71.12 -26.78 -11.71
C VAL A 342 -70.63 -27.13 -13.11
N HIS A 343 -71.47 -27.70 -13.99
CA HIS A 343 -71.10 -27.93 -15.38
C HIS A 343 -70.79 -26.62 -16.11
N LEU A 344 -71.56 -25.56 -15.88
CA LEU A 344 -71.27 -24.23 -16.43
C LEU A 344 -69.92 -23.68 -15.95
N LEU A 345 -69.59 -23.83 -14.67
CA LEU A 345 -68.29 -23.41 -14.13
C LEU A 345 -67.13 -24.19 -14.76
N VAL A 346 -67.29 -25.51 -14.95
CA VAL A 346 -66.27 -26.35 -15.59
C VAL A 346 -66.11 -26.01 -17.07
N ASP A 347 -67.20 -25.71 -17.78
CA ASP A 347 -67.16 -25.28 -19.18
C ASP A 347 -66.49 -23.91 -19.36
N GLU A 348 -66.71 -22.98 -18.43
CA GLU A 348 -66.17 -21.61 -18.50
C GLU A 348 -64.69 -21.53 -18.11
N TYR A 349 -64.28 -22.21 -17.02
CA TYR A 349 -62.94 -22.08 -16.44
C TYR A 349 -62.02 -23.28 -16.69
N GLY A 350 -62.59 -24.44 -17.04
CA GLY A 350 -61.85 -25.67 -17.25
C GLY A 350 -61.30 -26.28 -15.96
N ILE A 351 -60.81 -27.52 -16.07
CA ILE A 351 -60.08 -28.22 -15.01
C ILE A 351 -58.60 -28.17 -15.38
N VAL A 352 -57.81 -27.48 -14.57
CA VAL A 352 -56.42 -27.14 -14.89
C VAL A 352 -55.41 -27.87 -13.98
N SER A 353 -55.82 -28.36 -12.81
CA SER A 353 -54.95 -29.11 -11.89
C SER A 353 -55.38 -30.56 -11.65
N GLU A 354 -54.45 -31.41 -11.23
CA GLU A 354 -54.74 -32.81 -10.86
C GLU A 354 -55.69 -32.88 -9.65
N GLU A 355 -55.58 -31.95 -8.71
CA GLU A 355 -56.47 -31.84 -7.55
C GLU A 355 -57.92 -31.51 -7.98
N GLU A 356 -58.09 -30.59 -8.93
CA GLU A 356 -59.39 -30.29 -9.54
C GLU A 356 -59.94 -31.49 -10.31
N HIS A 357 -59.08 -32.24 -11.01
CA HIS A 357 -59.48 -33.43 -11.75
C HIS A 357 -60.00 -34.54 -10.82
N GLN A 358 -59.38 -34.70 -9.64
CA GLN A 358 -59.86 -35.61 -8.60
C GLN A 358 -61.17 -35.12 -7.97
N ALA A 359 -61.26 -33.83 -7.64
CA ALA A 359 -62.49 -33.23 -7.09
C ALA A 359 -63.66 -33.32 -8.06
N TRP A 360 -63.42 -33.16 -9.36
CA TRP A 360 -64.42 -33.32 -10.41
C TRP A 360 -64.95 -34.75 -10.50
N LYS A 361 -64.06 -35.75 -10.41
CA LYS A 361 -64.49 -37.16 -10.36
C LYS A 361 -65.40 -37.43 -9.17
N VAL A 362 -65.12 -36.84 -8.00
CA VAL A 362 -65.98 -36.96 -6.82
C VAL A 362 -67.35 -36.31 -7.06
N PHE A 363 -67.39 -35.12 -7.67
CA PHE A 363 -68.64 -34.47 -8.04
C PHE A 363 -69.49 -35.31 -9.00
N LEU A 364 -68.89 -35.83 -10.07
CA LEU A 364 -69.57 -36.70 -11.04
C LEU A 364 -70.09 -37.99 -10.41
N GLN A 365 -69.39 -38.54 -9.41
CA GLN A 365 -69.87 -39.70 -8.66
C GLN A 365 -71.14 -39.37 -7.85
N ALA A 366 -71.16 -38.22 -7.17
CA ALA A 366 -72.33 -37.75 -6.44
C ALA A 366 -73.50 -37.43 -7.38
N GLU A 367 -73.24 -36.82 -8.55
CA GLU A 367 -74.25 -36.62 -9.60
C GLU A 367 -74.85 -37.96 -10.06
N GLY A 368 -74.00 -38.93 -10.39
CA GLY A 368 -74.44 -40.27 -10.79
C GLY A 368 -75.22 -41.01 -9.70
N TYR A 369 -74.92 -40.74 -8.42
CA TYR A 369 -75.71 -41.27 -7.30
C TYR A 369 -77.10 -40.60 -7.20
N PHE A 370 -77.17 -39.27 -7.31
CA PHE A 370 -78.44 -38.53 -7.37
C PHE A 370 -79.32 -39.02 -8.52
N GLN A 371 -78.79 -39.13 -9.73
CA GLN A 371 -79.56 -39.58 -10.90
C GLN A 371 -80.13 -41.01 -10.72
N ARG A 372 -79.33 -41.92 -10.15
CA ARG A 372 -79.78 -43.30 -9.89
C ARG A 372 -80.80 -43.41 -8.76
N THR A 373 -80.71 -42.54 -7.77
CA THR A 373 -81.53 -42.63 -6.56
C THR A 373 -82.82 -41.82 -6.71
N VAL A 374 -82.72 -40.56 -7.10
CA VAL A 374 -83.87 -39.64 -7.13
C VAL A 374 -84.61 -39.71 -8.47
N ASN A 375 -83.90 -39.72 -9.60
CA ASN A 375 -84.55 -39.70 -10.92
C ASN A 375 -85.10 -41.06 -11.37
N ASN A 376 -84.48 -42.19 -11.00
CA ASN A 376 -84.98 -43.52 -11.40
C ASN A 376 -86.12 -44.04 -10.51
N LEU A 377 -86.23 -43.65 -9.24
CA LEU A 377 -87.33 -44.06 -8.36
C LEU A 377 -88.68 -43.43 -8.76
N ASN A 378 -88.66 -42.23 -9.36
CA ASN A 378 -89.86 -41.58 -9.91
C ASN A 378 -90.37 -42.19 -11.23
N ARG A 379 -89.67 -43.16 -11.83
CA ARG A 379 -90.17 -43.90 -13.01
C ARG A 379 -90.88 -45.21 -12.63
N GLN A 380 -90.87 -45.60 -11.35
CA GLN A 380 -91.48 -46.84 -10.85
C GLN A 380 -92.65 -46.61 -9.87
N GLN A 381 -93.04 -45.36 -9.63
CA GLN A 381 -94.27 -44.94 -8.93
C GLN A 381 -95.13 -44.13 -9.90
#